data_AF-R1BJP6-F1
#
_entry.id   AF-R1BJP6-F1
#
_cell.length_a   1.000
_cell.length_b   1.000
_cell.length_c   1.000
_cell.angle_alpha   90.00
_cell.angle_beta   90.00
_cell.angle_gamma   90.00
#
_symmetry.space_group_name_H-M   'P 1'
#
loop_
_entity.id
_entity.type
_entity.pdbx_description
1 polymer ?
#
loop_
_entity_poly.entity_id
_entity_poly.type
_entity_poly.pdbx_seq_one_letter_code
_entity_poly.pdbx_strand_id
1 'polypeptide(L)'
;MALDLVFFATASTLAPPRARVAPRHAPACANAAGSSGSGSGVDWPSAPAENIELAETYYRAFEVLARDADFVADVWARKPLLVAEPIAGVAGSFTLDDVREAVDSDFLEAGLGVPTAEGGWKMAPVSQPRGSSYEDAKLRYVDVAAGIERGTVVFNSAGAHVPKLGAICLAALRAFGLPNCLNMYLTGPSVKQSAPPHTDKQDVFVLQMSGAKQPAAASRARRRRRAGAPPDRRKALAGDDKLRLSELGEPLLETVLTPGQPLCDARPSAVRTVDPHDGSHDRTSATRPSRRLG
;
A
#
# COMPACT_ATOMS: atom_id res chain seq x y z
N MET A 1 -5.03 -16.83 0.07
CA MET A 1 -5.23 -15.56 0.82
C MET A 1 -4.40 -14.48 0.14
N ALA A 2 -4.92 -13.26 0.04
CA ALA A 2 -4.17 -12.14 -0.54
C ALA A 2 -3.73 -11.17 0.57
N LEU A 3 -2.44 -10.83 0.56
CA LEU A 3 -1.81 -9.82 1.40
C LEU A 3 -1.24 -8.75 0.47
N ASP A 4 -1.72 -7.52 0.64
CA ASP A 4 -1.22 -6.38 -0.10
C ASP A 4 -0.80 -5.30 0.89
N LEU A 5 0.30 -4.64 0.56
CA LEU A 5 0.66 -3.39 1.19
C LEU A 5 0.29 -2.27 0.24
N VAL A 6 -0.55 -1.36 0.73
CA VAL A 6 -0.93 -0.16 -0.01
C VAL A 6 -0.20 0.99 0.67
N PHE A 7 0.81 1.48 -0.03
CA PHE A 7 1.61 2.59 0.41
C PHE A 7 1.08 3.89 -0.20
N PHE A 8 0.84 4.88 0.66
CA PHE A 8 0.42 6.21 0.27
C PHE A 8 1.63 7.13 0.29
N ALA A 9 2.04 7.63 -0.87
CA ALA A 9 2.93 8.78 -0.96
C ALA A 9 2.07 10.05 -0.85
N THR A 10 2.18 10.77 0.27
CA THR A 10 1.52 12.07 0.41
C THR A 10 2.31 13.14 -0.33
N ALA A 11 2.07 13.30 -1.63
CA ALA A 11 2.24 14.59 -2.29
C ALA A 11 0.87 15.29 -2.30
N SER A 12 0.47 15.93 -1.20
CA SER A 12 -0.70 16.81 -1.27
C SER A 12 -0.34 18.00 -2.15
N THR A 13 -0.73 17.98 -3.43
CA THR A 13 -0.63 19.09 -4.38
C THR A 13 0.78 19.66 -4.65
N LEU A 14 1.83 19.04 -4.14
CA LEU A 14 3.20 19.49 -4.35
C LEU A 14 3.69 19.07 -5.73
N ALA A 15 4.52 19.94 -6.33
CA ALA A 15 5.16 19.71 -7.60
C ALA A 15 5.77 18.30 -7.68
N PRO A 16 5.82 17.66 -8.87
CA PRO A 16 6.46 16.37 -9.06
C PRO A 16 7.82 16.33 -8.36
N PRO A 17 8.27 15.15 -7.86
CA PRO A 17 9.57 15.03 -7.22
C PRO A 17 10.61 15.66 -8.14
N ARG A 18 11.20 16.79 -7.70
CA ARG A 18 12.26 17.42 -8.47
C ARG A 18 13.38 16.41 -8.53
N ALA A 19 13.87 16.10 -9.73
CA ALA A 19 15.07 15.29 -9.90
C ALA A 19 16.14 15.86 -8.97
N ARG A 20 16.42 15.16 -7.86
CA ARG A 20 17.48 15.58 -6.97
C ARG A 20 18.75 15.51 -7.79
N VAL A 21 19.48 16.62 -7.87
CA VAL A 21 20.89 16.58 -8.27
C VAL A 21 21.51 15.50 -7.39
N ALA A 22 22.05 14.44 -8.01
CA ALA A 22 22.58 13.30 -7.28
C ALA A 22 23.44 13.82 -6.12
N PRO A 23 23.18 13.40 -4.87
CA PRO A 23 24.04 13.81 -3.78
C PRO A 23 25.45 13.38 -4.15
N ARG A 24 26.38 14.35 -4.28
CA ARG A 24 27.81 14.06 -4.38
C ARG A 24 28.13 13.16 -3.20
N HIS A 25 28.44 11.89 -3.49
CA HIS A 25 28.74 10.82 -2.54
C HIS A 25 28.51 11.22 -1.08
N ALA A 26 27.34 10.88 -0.54
CA ALA A 26 27.21 10.83 0.91
C ALA A 26 28.35 9.93 1.41
N PRO A 27 29.18 10.39 2.36
CA PRO A 27 30.25 9.56 2.89
C PRO A 27 29.60 8.28 3.40
N ALA A 28 30.19 7.14 3.02
CA ALA A 28 29.79 5.85 3.57
C ALA A 28 29.64 6.01 5.08
N CYS A 29 28.52 5.54 5.64
CA CYS A 29 28.40 5.34 7.08
C CYS A 29 29.40 4.25 7.49
N ALA A 30 30.69 4.60 7.52
CA ALA A 30 31.69 3.87 8.24
C ALA A 30 31.39 4.15 9.71
N ASN A 31 31.09 3.10 10.46
CA ASN A 31 31.02 3.12 11.91
C ASN A 31 32.37 3.63 12.44
N ALA A 32 32.46 4.94 12.70
CA ALA A 32 33.55 5.52 13.46
C ALA A 32 33.32 5.17 14.93
N ALA A 33 33.83 4.01 15.33
CA ALA A 33 34.06 3.69 16.73
C ALA A 33 35.05 4.73 17.28
N GLY A 34 34.55 5.69 18.06
CA GLY A 34 35.41 6.63 18.78
C GLY A 34 34.82 8.03 18.94
N SER A 35 33.82 8.20 19.80
CA SER A 35 33.75 9.42 20.62
C SER A 35 32.96 9.15 21.90
N SER A 36 33.66 9.30 23.02
CA SER A 36 33.12 9.30 24.38
C SER A 36 32.37 10.61 24.62
N GLY A 37 31.12 10.68 24.16
CA GLY A 37 30.20 11.77 24.48
C GLY A 37 29.01 11.21 25.24
N SER A 38 28.91 11.53 26.53
CA SER A 38 27.88 11.10 27.49
C SER A 38 26.52 11.78 27.27
N GLY A 39 26.09 11.89 26.02
CA GLY A 39 24.68 12.11 25.71
C GLY A 39 23.97 10.76 25.80
N SER A 40 22.87 10.69 26.55
CA SER A 40 21.95 9.54 26.55
C SER A 40 21.32 9.41 25.17
N GLY A 41 22.10 8.94 24.19
CA GLY A 41 21.62 8.51 22.90
C GLY A 41 20.71 7.32 23.17
N VAL A 42 19.44 7.45 22.79
CA VAL A 42 18.55 6.31 22.68
C VAL A 42 19.22 5.37 21.69
N ASP A 43 19.77 4.28 22.20
CA ASP A 43 20.40 3.24 21.41
C ASP A 43 19.25 2.52 20.69
N TRP A 44 18.93 3.03 19.49
CA TRP A 44 17.91 2.41 18.66
C TRP A 44 18.43 1.02 18.32
N PRO A 45 17.69 -0.06 18.63
CA PRO A 45 18.14 -1.39 18.30
C PRO A 45 18.45 -1.44 16.81
N SER A 46 19.68 -1.85 16.48
CA SER A 46 20.10 -2.08 15.11
C SER A 46 19.06 -2.98 14.44
N ALA A 47 18.44 -2.52 13.37
CA ALA A 47 17.50 -3.34 12.62
C ALA A 47 18.20 -4.65 12.20
N PRO A 48 17.50 -5.79 12.23
CA PRO A 48 18.01 -7.05 11.69
C PRO A 48 18.61 -6.85 10.28
N ALA A 49 19.73 -7.51 9.98
CA ALA A 49 20.43 -7.36 8.71
C ALA A 49 19.51 -7.61 7.49
N GLU A 50 18.60 -8.57 7.60
CA GLU A 50 17.56 -8.86 6.60
C GLU A 50 16.68 -7.65 6.27
N ASN A 51 16.36 -6.81 7.26
CA ASN A 51 15.55 -5.61 7.05
C ASN A 51 16.34 -4.53 6.30
N ILE A 52 17.67 -4.51 6.43
CA ILE A 52 18.54 -3.57 5.73
C ILE A 52 18.63 -3.92 4.24
N GLU A 53 18.88 -5.20 3.92
CA GLU A 53 18.94 -5.66 2.53
C GLU A 53 17.62 -5.47 1.80
N LEU A 54 16.51 -5.77 2.49
CA LEU A 54 15.18 -5.55 1.97
C LEU A 54 14.89 -4.05 1.77
N ALA A 55 15.28 -3.18 2.72
CA ALA A 55 15.15 -1.72 2.58
C ALA A 55 15.90 -1.19 1.35
N GLU A 56 17.13 -1.66 1.11
CA GLU A 56 17.92 -1.25 -0.06
C GLU A 56 17.25 -1.72 -1.35
N THR A 57 16.70 -2.92 -1.36
CA THR A 57 15.95 -3.46 -2.50
C THR A 57 14.74 -2.58 -2.85
N TYR A 58 13.93 -2.21 -1.86
CA TYR A 58 12.83 -1.25 -2.06
C TYR A 58 13.34 0.11 -2.52
N TYR A 59 14.42 0.61 -1.91
CA TYR A 59 14.97 1.91 -2.26
C TYR A 59 15.38 1.95 -3.72
N ARG A 60 16.07 0.92 -4.23
CA ARG A 60 16.47 0.84 -5.65
C ARG A 60 15.27 0.83 -6.58
N ALA A 61 14.25 0.03 -6.28
CA ALA A 61 13.04 -0.02 -7.10
C ALA A 61 12.34 1.35 -7.15
N PHE A 62 12.22 2.04 -6.01
CA PHE A 62 11.64 3.37 -5.95
C PHE A 62 12.52 4.45 -6.57
N GLU A 63 13.85 4.36 -6.43
CA GLU A 63 14.83 5.30 -6.98
C GLU A 63 14.79 5.27 -8.51
N VAL A 64 14.67 4.09 -9.13
CA VAL A 64 14.52 3.96 -10.58
C VAL A 64 13.27 4.71 -11.06
N LEU A 65 12.13 4.49 -10.40
CA LEU A 65 10.89 5.21 -10.74
C LEU A 65 11.02 6.72 -10.51
N ALA A 66 11.56 7.14 -9.36
CA ALA A 66 11.71 8.55 -9.01
C ALA A 66 12.64 9.33 -9.95
N ARG A 67 13.60 8.65 -10.58
CA ARG A 67 14.54 9.25 -11.55
C ARG A 67 14.10 9.15 -13.00
N ASP A 68 13.11 8.32 -13.29
CA ASP A 68 12.58 8.15 -14.64
C ASP A 68 11.77 9.38 -15.05
N ALA A 69 12.32 10.15 -16.01
CA ALA A 69 11.74 11.41 -16.45
C ALA A 69 10.32 11.26 -17.01
N ASP A 70 10.05 10.18 -17.75
CA ASP A 70 8.73 9.95 -18.33
C ASP A 70 7.73 9.50 -17.26
N PHE A 71 8.19 8.74 -16.26
CA PHE A 71 7.35 8.42 -15.11
C PHE A 71 6.93 9.69 -14.38
N VAL A 72 7.88 10.56 -14.05
CA VAL A 72 7.62 11.80 -13.33
C VAL A 72 6.74 12.76 -14.15
N ALA A 73 7.00 12.89 -15.45
CA ALA A 73 6.26 13.81 -16.31
C ALA A 73 4.84 13.32 -16.66
N ASP A 74 4.71 12.03 -17.01
CA ASP A 74 3.52 11.51 -17.69
C ASP A 74 2.73 10.49 -16.88
N VAL A 75 3.30 9.91 -15.83
CA VAL A 75 2.66 8.87 -15.02
C VAL A 75 2.24 9.40 -13.65
N TRP A 76 3.18 9.97 -12.89
CA TRP A 76 2.96 10.41 -11.51
C TRP A 76 1.74 11.33 -11.41
N ALA A 77 0.81 11.01 -10.50
CA ALA A 77 -0.45 11.71 -10.28
C ALA A 77 -1.37 11.83 -11.51
N ARG A 78 -1.10 11.11 -12.61
CA ARG A 78 -1.81 11.27 -13.89
C ARG A 78 -2.49 10.00 -14.38
N LYS A 79 -1.82 8.85 -14.38
CA LYS A 79 -2.37 7.60 -14.92
C LYS A 79 -1.79 6.40 -14.14
N PRO A 80 -2.55 5.30 -14.05
CA PRO A 80 -2.03 4.10 -13.43
C PRO A 80 -0.86 3.53 -14.25
N LEU A 81 0.10 2.92 -13.57
CA LEU A 81 1.22 2.18 -14.15
C LEU A 81 1.41 0.86 -13.44
N LEU A 82 1.26 -0.24 -14.18
CA LEU A 82 1.75 -1.55 -13.77
C LEU A 82 3.23 -1.65 -14.14
N VAL A 83 4.07 -1.93 -13.16
CA VAL A 83 5.46 -2.31 -13.40
C VAL A 83 5.48 -3.80 -13.73
N ALA A 84 6.01 -4.16 -14.89
CA ALA A 84 5.90 -5.51 -15.43
C ALA A 84 6.65 -6.54 -14.57
N GLU A 85 7.88 -6.18 -14.21
CA GLU A 85 8.80 -7.03 -13.48
C GLU A 85 8.52 -6.94 -11.98
N PRO A 86 8.34 -8.08 -11.29
CA PRO A 86 8.29 -8.10 -9.84
C PRO A 86 9.58 -7.55 -9.24
N ILE A 87 9.48 -6.79 -8.15
CA ILE A 87 10.65 -6.40 -7.38
C ILE A 87 11.18 -7.66 -6.69
N ALA A 88 12.43 -8.01 -6.95
CA ALA A 88 13.08 -9.17 -6.34
C ALA A 88 13.00 -9.10 -4.81
N GLY A 89 12.80 -10.24 -4.15
CA GLY A 89 12.72 -10.32 -2.70
C GLY A 89 11.44 -9.78 -2.06
N VAL A 90 10.56 -9.07 -2.80
CA VAL A 90 9.31 -8.52 -2.23
C VAL A 90 8.26 -9.59 -2.02
N ALA A 91 8.13 -10.54 -2.94
CA ALA A 91 7.22 -11.68 -2.79
C ALA A 91 7.59 -12.48 -1.54
N GLY A 92 6.63 -12.62 -0.62
CA GLY A 92 6.84 -13.33 0.66
C GLY A 92 7.73 -12.60 1.68
N SER A 93 8.17 -11.36 1.41
CA SER A 93 8.96 -10.58 2.38
C SER A 93 8.20 -10.25 3.65
N PHE A 94 6.87 -10.20 3.60
CA PHE A 94 5.99 -10.04 4.74
C PHE A 94 4.87 -11.07 4.63
N THR A 95 4.61 -11.79 5.71
CA THR A 95 3.73 -12.96 5.77
C THR A 95 2.73 -12.85 6.91
N LEU A 96 1.83 -13.82 7.04
CA LEU A 96 0.92 -13.88 8.19
C LEU A 96 1.61 -14.20 9.51
N ASP A 97 2.77 -14.85 9.47
CA ASP A 97 3.55 -15.08 10.69
C ASP A 97 4.18 -13.77 11.17
N ASP A 98 4.63 -12.89 10.25
CA ASP A 98 5.04 -11.52 10.61
C ASP A 98 3.86 -10.70 11.17
N VAL A 99 2.64 -10.89 10.64
CA VAL A 99 1.42 -10.26 11.23
C VAL A 99 1.19 -10.76 12.64
N ARG A 100 1.33 -12.08 12.90
CA ARG A 100 1.19 -12.66 14.23
C ARG A 100 2.21 -12.05 15.18
N GLU A 101 3.49 -12.04 14.80
CA GLU A 101 4.56 -11.45 15.61
C GLU A 101 4.33 -9.98 15.90
N ALA A 102 3.94 -9.19 14.90
CA ALA A 102 3.67 -7.76 15.06
C ALA A 102 2.49 -7.51 16.02
N VAL A 103 1.41 -8.26 15.84
CA VAL A 103 0.25 -8.21 16.73
C VAL A 103 0.58 -8.74 18.12
N ASP A 104 1.52 -9.67 18.28
CA ASP A 104 1.94 -10.18 19.60
C ASP A 104 2.96 -9.25 20.28
N SER A 105 3.66 -8.41 19.54
CA SER A 105 4.73 -7.54 20.06
C SER A 105 4.29 -6.11 20.38
N ASP A 106 3.31 -5.53 19.68
CA ASP A 106 2.90 -4.12 19.85
C ASP A 106 1.37 -3.92 19.95
N PHE A 107 0.91 -2.74 20.38
CA PHE A 107 -0.51 -2.38 20.44
C PHE A 107 -1.00 -1.93 19.06
N LEU A 108 -1.39 -2.90 18.24
CA LEU A 108 -1.92 -2.64 16.91
C LEU A 108 -3.44 -2.52 16.92
N GLU A 109 -3.96 -1.53 16.20
CA GLU A 109 -5.37 -1.40 15.90
C GLU A 109 -5.64 -1.78 14.44
N ALA A 110 -6.73 -2.52 14.22
CA ALA A 110 -7.15 -2.93 12.89
C ALA A 110 -8.66 -2.74 12.69
N GLY A 111 -9.02 -2.33 11.47
CA GLY A 111 -10.40 -2.23 11.01
C GLY A 111 -10.78 -3.42 10.14
N LEU A 112 -11.96 -3.98 10.35
CA LEU A 112 -12.63 -4.90 9.45
C LEU A 112 -13.52 -4.12 8.48
N GLY A 113 -13.18 -4.17 7.21
CA GLY A 113 -13.92 -3.57 6.12
C GLY A 113 -14.74 -4.59 5.34
N VAL A 114 -16.04 -4.35 5.23
CA VAL A 114 -16.97 -5.15 4.43
C VAL A 114 -17.70 -4.25 3.42
N PRO A 115 -17.61 -4.49 2.10
CA PRO A 115 -18.36 -3.71 1.12
C PRO A 115 -19.88 -3.82 1.33
N THR A 116 -20.61 -2.72 1.14
CA THR A 116 -22.08 -2.72 1.23
C THR A 116 -22.74 -2.72 -0.14
N ALA A 117 -24.00 -3.18 -0.21
CA ALA A 117 -24.76 -3.28 -1.46
C ALA A 117 -24.99 -1.92 -2.13
N GLU A 118 -25.07 -0.84 -1.34
CA GLU A 118 -25.34 0.53 -1.82
C GLU A 118 -24.09 1.22 -2.39
N GLY A 119 -22.94 0.54 -2.37
CA GLY A 119 -21.62 1.15 -2.56
C GLY A 119 -21.10 1.75 -1.25
N GLY A 120 -19.80 1.60 -1.04
CA GLY A 120 -19.11 2.04 0.18
C GLY A 120 -18.68 0.89 1.08
N TRP A 121 -18.03 1.26 2.18
CA TRP A 121 -17.36 0.32 3.07
C TRP A 121 -17.92 0.44 4.49
N LYS A 122 -18.43 -0.67 5.03
CA LYS A 122 -18.76 -0.75 6.46
C LYS A 122 -17.48 -1.13 7.20
N MET A 123 -16.95 -0.17 7.96
CA MET A 123 -15.81 -0.37 8.84
C MET A 123 -16.28 -0.67 10.27
N ALA A 124 -15.65 -1.65 10.92
CA ALA A 124 -15.78 -1.93 12.34
C ALA A 124 -14.41 -2.31 12.91
N PRO A 125 -14.15 -2.19 14.21
CA PRO A 125 -12.96 -2.77 14.82
C PRO A 125 -12.90 -4.29 14.58
N VAL A 126 -11.71 -4.85 14.38
CA VAL A 126 -11.53 -6.32 14.23
C VAL A 126 -11.89 -7.06 15.52
N SER A 127 -11.57 -6.47 16.66
CA SER A 127 -11.90 -6.96 18.00
C SER A 127 -12.32 -5.82 18.92
N GLN A 128 -12.87 -6.18 20.09
CA GLN A 128 -13.07 -5.27 21.21
C GLN A 128 -12.03 -5.60 22.30
N PRO A 129 -11.59 -4.61 23.09
CA PRO A 129 -10.76 -4.87 24.27
C PRO A 129 -11.41 -5.89 25.20
N ARG A 130 -10.67 -6.89 25.69
CA ARG A 130 -11.19 -7.96 26.56
C ARG A 130 -11.04 -7.68 28.06
N GLY A 131 -10.28 -6.65 28.42
CA GLY A 131 -9.99 -6.28 29.80
C GLY A 131 -9.35 -4.90 29.88
N SER A 132 -8.90 -4.54 31.09
CA SER A 132 -8.30 -3.22 31.37
C SER A 132 -6.77 -3.22 31.35
N SER A 133 -6.12 -4.38 31.26
CA SER A 133 -4.66 -4.47 31.11
C SER A 133 -4.27 -4.26 29.65
N TYR A 134 -3.01 -3.88 29.41
CA TYR A 134 -2.45 -3.77 28.06
C TYR A 134 -2.63 -5.08 27.27
N GLU A 135 -2.24 -6.21 27.86
CA GLU A 135 -2.31 -7.54 27.23
C GLU A 135 -3.74 -8.01 26.96
N ASP A 136 -4.71 -7.61 27.79
CA ASP A 136 -6.12 -7.97 27.58
C ASP A 136 -6.80 -7.07 26.55
N ALA A 137 -6.43 -5.79 26.50
CA ALA A 137 -7.00 -4.81 25.59
C ALA A 137 -6.48 -4.96 24.15
N LYS A 138 -5.27 -5.51 24.00
CA LYS A 138 -4.57 -5.65 22.73
C LYS A 138 -5.26 -6.61 21.75
N LEU A 139 -5.15 -6.27 20.47
CA LEU A 139 -5.57 -7.12 19.35
C LEU A 139 -4.80 -8.45 19.41
N ARG A 140 -5.45 -9.58 19.15
CA ARG A 140 -4.78 -10.89 19.07
C ARG A 140 -4.84 -11.41 17.65
N TYR A 141 -3.83 -12.18 17.26
CA TYR A 141 -3.78 -12.75 15.92
C TYR A 141 -5.00 -13.62 15.58
N VAL A 142 -5.58 -14.32 16.58
CA VAL A 142 -6.82 -15.10 16.37
C VAL A 142 -8.00 -14.23 15.92
N ASP A 143 -8.10 -12.97 16.39
CA ASP A 143 -9.14 -12.05 15.95
C ASP A 143 -8.91 -11.58 14.52
N VAL A 144 -7.64 -11.35 14.16
CA VAL A 144 -7.21 -10.98 12.81
C VAL A 144 -7.55 -12.11 11.83
N ALA A 145 -7.18 -13.35 12.15
CA ALA A 145 -7.49 -14.53 11.34
C ALA A 145 -9.01 -14.67 11.11
N ALA A 146 -9.80 -14.57 12.19
CA ALA A 146 -11.26 -14.60 12.08
C ALA A 146 -11.81 -13.41 11.29
N GLY A 147 -11.19 -12.23 11.36
CA GLY A 147 -11.55 -11.05 10.58
C GLY A 147 -11.34 -11.25 9.07
N ILE A 148 -10.23 -11.87 8.67
CA ILE A 148 -9.89 -12.17 7.28
C ILE A 148 -10.94 -13.06 6.60
N GLU A 149 -11.55 -13.98 7.34
CA GLU A 149 -12.61 -14.85 6.84
C GLU A 149 -13.91 -14.09 6.56
N ARG A 150 -14.14 -12.97 7.26
CA ARG A 150 -15.37 -12.16 7.16
C ARG A 150 -15.28 -10.98 6.20
N GLY A 151 -14.07 -10.55 5.84
CA GLY A 151 -13.87 -9.36 5.02
C GLY A 151 -12.39 -9.01 4.83
N THR A 152 -12.11 -7.73 4.68
CA THR A 152 -10.73 -7.23 4.59
C THR A 152 -10.31 -6.61 5.91
N VAL A 153 -9.25 -7.13 6.52
CA VAL A 153 -8.62 -6.53 7.68
C VAL A 153 -7.63 -5.46 7.23
N VAL A 154 -7.69 -4.29 7.84
CA VAL A 154 -6.92 -3.11 7.48
C VAL A 154 -6.15 -2.62 8.69
N PHE A 155 -4.83 -2.53 8.57
CA PHE A 155 -3.98 -1.85 9.52
C PHE A 155 -3.57 -0.50 8.92
N ASN A 156 -4.10 0.58 9.48
CA ASN A 156 -3.71 1.92 9.06
C ASN A 156 -2.36 2.27 9.66
N SER A 157 -1.50 2.95 8.89
CA SER A 157 -0.18 3.37 9.36
C SER A 157 0.71 2.22 9.86
N ALA A 158 0.54 1.00 9.34
CA ALA A 158 1.27 -0.19 9.74
C ALA A 158 2.80 0.01 9.68
N GLY A 159 3.30 0.84 8.75
CA GLY A 159 4.72 1.18 8.65
C GLY A 159 5.30 1.95 9.85
N ALA A 160 4.46 2.58 10.68
CA ALA A 160 4.90 3.27 11.89
C ALA A 160 5.03 2.32 13.10
N HIS A 161 4.38 1.17 13.06
CA HIS A 161 4.28 0.23 14.19
C HIS A 161 5.03 -1.09 13.94
N VAL A 162 5.18 -1.49 12.68
CA VAL A 162 5.81 -2.76 12.31
C VAL A 162 7.20 -2.48 11.71
N PRO A 163 8.32 -2.77 12.41
CA PRO A 163 9.66 -2.40 11.97
C PRO A 163 10.01 -2.85 10.54
N LYS A 164 9.62 -4.07 10.17
CA LYS A 164 9.81 -4.63 8.82
C LYS A 164 9.12 -3.81 7.73
N LEU A 165 7.96 -3.22 8.04
CA LEU A 165 7.21 -2.33 7.13
C LEU A 165 7.73 -0.88 7.17
N GLY A 166 8.30 -0.46 8.30
CA GLY A 166 8.97 0.84 8.43
C GLY A 166 10.15 0.99 7.46
N ALA A 167 10.88 -0.09 7.19
CA ALA A 167 11.94 -0.13 6.18
C ALA A 167 11.45 0.31 4.79
N ILE A 168 10.25 -0.12 4.38
CA ILE A 168 9.62 0.26 3.11
C ILE A 168 9.31 1.76 3.09
N CYS A 169 8.79 2.28 4.20
CA CYS A 169 8.45 3.70 4.34
C CYS A 169 9.69 4.59 4.25
N LEU A 170 10.79 4.19 4.90
CA LEU A 170 12.07 4.88 4.83
C LEU A 170 12.69 4.82 3.44
N ALA A 171 12.62 3.66 2.76
CA ALA A 171 13.09 3.49 1.40
C ALA A 171 12.36 4.44 0.43
N ALA A 172 11.02 4.46 0.49
CA ALA A 172 10.21 5.36 -0.32
C ALA A 172 10.44 6.84 0.02
N LEU A 173 10.56 7.18 1.31
CA LEU A 173 10.89 8.55 1.73
C LEU A 173 12.23 9.00 1.15
N ARG A 174 13.25 8.14 1.18
CA ARG A 174 14.58 8.44 0.62
C ARG A 174 14.54 8.59 -0.89
N ALA A 175 13.83 7.72 -1.60
CA ALA A 175 13.76 7.74 -3.06
C ALA A 175 12.95 8.92 -3.60
N PHE A 176 11.72 9.12 -3.10
CA PHE A 176 10.82 10.16 -3.60
C PHE A 176 11.01 11.51 -2.90
N GLY A 177 11.57 11.54 -1.70
CA GLY A 177 11.70 12.75 -0.90
C GLY A 177 10.35 13.27 -0.37
N LEU A 178 9.34 12.42 -0.29
CA LEU A 178 7.97 12.75 0.10
C LEU A 178 7.56 12.02 1.39
N PRO A 179 6.83 12.68 2.31
CA PRO A 179 6.20 12.00 3.43
C PRO A 179 5.26 10.92 2.93
N ASN A 180 5.09 9.88 3.74
CA ASN A 180 4.29 8.74 3.36
C ASN A 180 3.68 8.02 4.55
N CYS A 181 2.70 7.15 4.24
CA CYS A 181 2.03 6.30 5.19
C CYS A 181 1.76 4.94 4.53
N LEU A 182 2.06 3.85 5.21
CA LEU A 182 1.81 2.50 4.71
C LEU A 182 0.60 1.91 5.43
N ASN A 183 -0.41 1.49 4.66
CA ASN A 183 -1.51 0.70 5.16
C ASN A 183 -1.36 -0.75 4.66
N MET A 184 -1.76 -1.71 5.50
CA MET A 184 -1.73 -3.13 5.17
C MET A 184 -3.15 -3.68 5.06
N TYR A 185 -3.41 -4.48 4.01
CA TYR A 185 -4.72 -5.05 3.72
C TYR A 185 -4.61 -6.59 3.63
N LEU A 186 -5.31 -7.27 4.52
CA LEU A 186 -5.42 -8.74 4.55
C LEU A 186 -6.80 -9.14 4.05
N THR A 187 -6.88 -9.89 2.96
CA THR A 187 -8.15 -10.30 2.38
C THR A 187 -8.24 -11.82 2.21
N GLY A 188 -9.30 -12.40 2.77
CA GLY A 188 -9.58 -13.83 2.65
C GLY A 188 -9.91 -14.25 1.22
N PRO A 189 -9.63 -15.50 0.83
CA PRO A 189 -9.89 -15.99 -0.53
C PRO A 189 -11.39 -15.98 -0.89
N SER A 190 -12.27 -16.12 0.09
CA SER A 190 -13.73 -16.06 -0.10
C SER A 190 -14.27 -14.64 -0.34
N VAL A 191 -13.45 -13.60 -0.13
CA VAL A 191 -13.87 -12.20 -0.20
C VAL A 191 -13.70 -11.68 -1.62
N LYS A 192 -14.78 -11.69 -2.42
CA LYS A 192 -14.77 -11.30 -3.83
C LYS A 192 -14.30 -9.86 -4.10
N GLN A 193 -14.56 -8.95 -3.17
CA GLN A 193 -14.22 -7.54 -3.30
C GLN A 193 -13.63 -7.03 -1.99
N SER A 194 -12.38 -6.57 -2.02
CA SER A 194 -11.65 -6.17 -0.81
C SER A 194 -12.03 -4.75 -0.36
N ALA A 195 -12.22 -3.84 -1.32
CA ALA A 195 -12.66 -2.47 -1.09
C ALA A 195 -13.70 -2.04 -2.13
N PRO A 196 -14.69 -1.21 -1.76
CA PRO A 196 -15.59 -0.59 -2.73
C PRO A 196 -14.83 0.34 -3.69
N PRO A 197 -15.41 0.69 -4.85
CA PRO A 197 -14.87 1.74 -5.69
C PRO A 197 -14.68 3.04 -4.90
N HIS A 198 -13.49 3.61 -4.96
CA HIS A 198 -13.19 4.88 -4.30
C HIS A 198 -12.03 5.62 -4.97
N THR A 199 -11.81 6.85 -4.54
CA THR A 199 -10.62 7.64 -4.87
C THR A 199 -9.91 8.01 -3.58
N ASP A 200 -8.60 7.81 -3.55
CA ASP A 200 -7.77 8.34 -2.49
C ASP A 200 -7.37 9.79 -2.76
N LYS A 201 -6.99 10.48 -1.68
CA LYS A 201 -6.44 11.85 -1.77
C LYS A 201 -4.95 11.88 -2.10
N GLN A 202 -4.32 10.72 -2.09
CA GLN A 202 -2.88 10.52 -2.13
C GLN A 202 -2.54 9.73 -3.40
N ASP A 203 -1.30 9.85 -3.86
CA ASP A 203 -0.75 8.92 -4.83
C ASP A 203 -0.47 7.60 -4.14
N VAL A 204 -0.82 6.49 -4.79
CA VAL A 204 -0.81 5.16 -4.20
C VAL A 204 0.18 4.26 -4.94
N PHE A 205 1.01 3.56 -4.17
CA PHE A 205 1.76 2.39 -4.64
C PHE A 205 1.21 1.15 -3.96
N VAL A 206 0.69 0.22 -4.75
CA VAL A 206 0.27 -1.10 -4.28
C VAL A 206 1.41 -2.08 -4.53
N LEU A 207 1.81 -2.79 -3.48
CA LEU A 207 2.79 -3.88 -3.52
C LEU A 207 2.08 -5.16 -3.08
N GLN A 208 1.91 -6.10 -4.01
CA GLN A 208 1.36 -7.42 -3.72
C GLN A 208 2.43 -8.27 -3.03
N MET A 209 2.21 -8.71 -1.79
CA MET A 209 3.21 -9.51 -1.07
C MET A 209 2.92 -11.01 -1.14
N SER A 210 1.65 -11.40 -1.15
CA SER A 210 1.22 -12.81 -1.27
C SER A 210 -0.17 -12.90 -1.88
N GLY A 211 -0.48 -14.02 -2.54
CA GLY A 211 -1.75 -14.21 -3.24
C GLY A 211 -1.88 -13.30 -4.46
N ALA A 212 -3.11 -13.06 -4.90
CA ALA A 212 -3.40 -12.27 -6.08
C ALA A 212 -4.65 -11.39 -5.88
N LYS A 213 -4.62 -10.19 -6.44
CA LYS A 213 -5.78 -9.30 -6.53
C LYS A 213 -5.89 -8.71 -7.92
N GLN A 214 -7.12 -8.41 -8.33
CA GLN A 214 -7.43 -7.74 -9.58
C GLN A 214 -7.91 -6.31 -9.32
N PRO A 215 -6.98 -5.33 -9.24
CA PRO A 215 -7.35 -3.93 -9.30
C PRO A 215 -7.89 -3.57 -10.68
N ALA A 216 -8.95 -2.78 -10.69
CA ALA A 216 -9.50 -2.10 -11.85
C ALA A 216 -9.42 -0.60 -11.58
N ALA A 217 -8.43 0.06 -12.19
CA ALA A 217 -8.29 1.52 -12.16
C ALA A 217 -9.11 2.11 -13.29
N ALA A 218 -10.14 2.89 -12.97
CA ALA A 218 -11.06 3.46 -13.94
C ALA A 218 -10.62 4.85 -14.40
N SER A 219 -11.06 5.22 -15.60
CA SER A 219 -11.03 6.63 -15.99
C SER A 219 -11.83 7.45 -14.98
N ARG A 220 -11.39 8.70 -14.69
CA ARG A 220 -12.19 9.61 -13.85
C ARG A 220 -13.59 9.66 -14.47
N ALA A 221 -14.59 9.21 -13.71
CA ALA A 221 -15.96 9.18 -14.19
C ALA A 221 -16.31 10.57 -14.76
N ARG A 222 -16.80 10.61 -16.01
CA ARG A 222 -17.36 11.82 -16.63
C ARG A 222 -18.68 12.20 -15.95
N ARG A 223 -18.74 12.26 -14.63
CA ARG A 223 -19.93 12.80 -13.96
C ARG A 223 -19.84 14.31 -14.01
N ARG A 224 -20.88 14.93 -14.57
CA ARG A 224 -21.20 16.34 -14.33
C ARG A 224 -21.10 16.54 -12.82
N ARG A 225 -20.10 17.30 -12.39
CA ARG A 225 -19.96 17.71 -10.99
C ARG A 225 -21.33 18.20 -10.53
N ARG A 226 -21.80 17.74 -9.36
CA ARG A 226 -22.82 18.52 -8.66
C ARG A 226 -22.23 19.92 -8.49
N ALA A 227 -22.94 20.95 -8.95
CA ALA A 227 -22.49 22.32 -8.82
C ALA A 227 -22.12 22.58 -7.35
N GLY A 228 -20.89 23.03 -7.09
CA GLY A 228 -20.38 23.31 -5.74
C GLY A 228 -19.64 22.16 -5.03
N ALA A 229 -19.60 20.94 -5.57
CA ALA A 229 -18.81 19.87 -4.95
C ALA A 229 -17.30 20.08 -5.19
N PRO A 230 -16.44 19.95 -4.16
CA PRO A 230 -15.00 20.07 -4.32
C PRO A 230 -14.45 19.12 -5.40
N PRO A 231 -13.50 19.58 -6.22
CA PRO A 231 -12.99 18.91 -7.40
C PRO A 231 -12.69 17.41 -7.37
N ASP A 232 -12.20 16.86 -6.26
CA ASP A 232 -11.34 15.67 -6.33
C ASP A 232 -11.53 14.65 -5.17
N ARG A 233 -12.69 14.57 -4.51
CA ARG A 233 -12.75 13.90 -3.20
C ARG A 233 -14.04 13.09 -2.93
N ARG A 234 -14.12 11.86 -3.45
CA ARG A 234 -15.12 10.88 -2.99
C ARG A 234 -14.45 9.85 -2.09
N LYS A 235 -14.71 9.93 -0.79
CA LYS A 235 -14.16 8.96 0.18
C LYS A 235 -14.92 7.64 0.06
N ALA A 236 -14.22 6.52 0.23
CA ALA A 236 -14.82 5.19 0.42
C ALA A 236 -15.70 5.11 1.69
N LEU A 237 -15.36 5.96 2.67
CA LEU A 237 -15.93 5.98 4.01
C LEU A 237 -17.16 6.89 4.09
N ALA A 238 -18.10 6.49 4.96
CA ALA A 238 -19.41 7.08 5.25
C ALA A 238 -19.68 8.51 4.73
N GLY A 239 -20.76 8.65 3.98
CA GLY A 239 -21.28 9.89 3.41
C GLY A 239 -22.17 9.61 2.20
N ASP A 240 -22.91 10.60 1.73
CA ASP A 240 -23.83 10.47 0.58
C ASP A 240 -23.11 10.39 -0.78
N ASP A 241 -21.79 10.59 -0.82
CA ASP A 241 -20.99 10.64 -2.05
C ASP A 241 -20.18 9.36 -2.30
N LYS A 242 -20.85 8.21 -2.20
CA LYS A 242 -20.30 6.89 -2.51
C LYS A 242 -20.18 6.69 -4.02
N LEU A 243 -19.10 6.06 -4.47
CA LEU A 243 -18.91 5.68 -5.86
C LEU A 243 -19.41 4.24 -6.07
N ARG A 244 -20.34 4.05 -7.02
CA ARG A 244 -20.82 2.72 -7.41
C ARG A 244 -20.00 2.18 -8.57
N LEU A 245 -19.95 0.85 -8.71
CA LEU A 245 -19.28 0.20 -9.85
C LEU A 245 -19.85 0.67 -11.19
N SER A 246 -21.18 0.86 -11.28
CA SER A 246 -21.85 1.36 -12.49
C SER A 246 -21.55 2.82 -12.81
N GLU A 247 -20.94 3.57 -11.88
CA GLU A 247 -20.48 4.94 -12.11
C GLU A 247 -19.03 5.01 -12.56
N LEU A 248 -18.30 3.89 -12.51
CA LEU A 248 -16.97 3.80 -13.09
C LEU A 248 -17.08 3.83 -14.62
N GLY A 249 -16.24 4.64 -15.26
CA GLY A 249 -16.05 4.56 -16.70
C GLY A 249 -15.28 3.28 -17.07
N GLU A 250 -14.89 3.18 -18.34
CA GLU A 250 -14.04 2.07 -18.78
C GLU A 250 -12.73 2.02 -17.96
N PRO A 251 -12.28 0.81 -17.57
CA PRO A 251 -11.01 0.64 -16.86
C PRO A 251 -9.86 1.08 -17.76
N LEU A 252 -8.99 1.93 -17.23
CA LEU A 252 -7.73 2.31 -17.87
C LEU A 252 -6.66 1.23 -17.69
N LEU A 253 -6.80 0.46 -16.61
CA LEU A 253 -5.98 -0.68 -16.28
C LEU A 253 -6.86 -1.67 -15.51
N GLU A 254 -6.92 -2.90 -16.00
CA GLU A 254 -7.50 -4.05 -15.30
C GLU A 254 -6.48 -5.18 -15.43
N THR A 255 -5.94 -5.62 -14.30
CA THR A 255 -4.83 -6.58 -14.27
C THR A 255 -4.90 -7.39 -12.99
N VAL A 256 -4.27 -8.58 -12.98
CA VAL A 256 -4.07 -9.37 -11.77
C VAL A 256 -2.67 -9.09 -11.26
N LEU A 257 -2.56 -8.49 -10.08
CA LEU A 257 -1.29 -8.33 -9.39
C LEU A 257 -0.85 -9.67 -8.81
N THR A 258 0.37 -10.05 -9.14
CA THR A 258 1.06 -11.21 -8.56
C THR A 258 2.11 -10.75 -7.55
N PRO A 259 2.55 -11.63 -6.62
CA PRO A 259 3.51 -11.26 -5.59
C PRO A 259 4.79 -10.62 -6.17
N GLY A 260 5.18 -9.49 -5.56
CA GLY A 260 6.31 -8.67 -5.97
C GLY A 260 5.98 -7.59 -7.02
N GLN A 261 4.84 -7.65 -7.69
CA GLN A 261 4.49 -6.65 -8.70
C GLN A 261 4.03 -5.32 -8.08
N PRO A 262 4.63 -4.18 -8.48
CA PRO A 262 4.15 -2.85 -8.13
C PRO A 262 3.06 -2.35 -9.08
N LEU A 263 2.07 -1.67 -8.50
CA LEU A 263 1.13 -0.82 -9.21
C LEU A 263 1.16 0.60 -8.64
N CYS A 264 1.46 1.59 -9.47
CA CYS A 264 1.24 3.00 -9.14
C CYS A 264 -0.15 3.41 -9.61
N ASP A 265 -0.98 3.95 -8.72
CA ASP A 265 -2.31 4.45 -9.03
C ASP A 265 -2.52 5.87 -8.46
N ALA A 266 -3.21 6.70 -9.23
CA ALA A 266 -3.55 8.08 -8.88
C ALA A 266 -5.04 8.37 -9.13
N ARG A 267 -5.84 7.33 -9.36
CA ARG A 267 -7.18 7.41 -9.94
C ARG A 267 -8.20 6.59 -9.16
N PRO A 268 -9.50 6.73 -9.49
CA PRO A 268 -10.50 5.88 -8.89
C PRO A 268 -10.19 4.41 -9.19
N SER A 269 -10.19 3.58 -8.16
CA SER A 269 -9.99 2.14 -8.31
C SER A 269 -11.00 1.34 -7.51
N ALA A 270 -11.21 0.11 -7.98
CA ALA A 270 -11.90 -0.95 -7.26
C ALA A 270 -10.97 -2.17 -7.26
N VAL A 271 -10.99 -2.96 -6.19
CA VAL A 271 -10.09 -4.10 -6.06
C VAL A 271 -10.88 -5.37 -5.77
N ARG A 272 -10.77 -6.34 -6.68
CA ARG A 272 -11.33 -7.68 -6.53
C ARG A 272 -10.26 -8.64 -6.04
N THR A 273 -10.65 -9.65 -5.28
CA THR A 273 -9.77 -10.77 -4.96
C THR A 273 -10.03 -11.86 -5.99
N VAL A 274 -8.98 -12.47 -6.52
CA VAL A 274 -9.09 -13.52 -7.54
C VAL A 274 -8.59 -14.82 -6.96
N ASP A 275 -9.29 -15.92 -7.24
CA ASP A 275 -8.76 -17.25 -6.99
C ASP A 275 -7.72 -17.56 -8.08
N PRO A 276 -6.45 -17.82 -7.72
CA PRO A 276 -5.44 -18.19 -8.71
C PRO A 276 -5.79 -19.48 -9.49
N HIS A 277 -6.78 -20.27 -9.05
CA HIS A 277 -7.23 -21.47 -9.75
C HIS A 277 -8.39 -21.24 -10.72
N ASP A 278 -8.99 -20.04 -10.77
CA ASP A 278 -10.19 -19.77 -11.61
C ASP A 278 -9.91 -19.76 -13.13
N GLY A 279 -8.71 -20.13 -13.59
CA GLY A 279 -8.37 -20.31 -15.01
C GLY A 279 -8.50 -19.06 -15.88
N SER A 280 -8.81 -17.89 -15.30
CA SER A 280 -9.06 -16.64 -16.01
C SER A 280 -7.82 -15.78 -16.24
N HIS A 281 -6.62 -16.32 -16.01
CA HIS A 281 -5.34 -15.60 -16.09
C HIS A 281 -5.02 -15.02 -17.47
N ASP A 282 -5.73 -15.45 -18.52
CA ASP A 282 -5.40 -15.12 -19.91
C ASP A 282 -6.16 -13.90 -20.48
N ARG A 283 -6.83 -13.10 -19.64
CA ARG A 283 -7.53 -11.88 -20.08
C ARG A 283 -6.85 -10.61 -19.58
N THR A 284 -5.59 -10.38 -19.96
CA THR A 284 -5.13 -9.01 -20.16
C THR A 284 -5.74 -8.52 -21.48
N SER A 285 -6.82 -7.74 -21.42
CA SER A 285 -7.32 -7.05 -22.61
C SER A 285 -6.21 -6.12 -23.12
N ALA A 286 -5.67 -6.46 -24.28
CA ALA A 286 -4.55 -5.76 -24.89
C ALA A 286 -4.90 -4.29 -25.13
N THR A 287 -4.14 -3.37 -24.54
CA THR A 287 -3.56 -2.16 -25.19
C THR A 287 -2.97 -1.20 -24.15
N ARG A 288 -1.77 -1.51 -23.60
CA ARG A 288 -0.77 -0.48 -23.27
C ARG A 288 0.58 -1.09 -22.87
N PRO A 289 1.70 -0.41 -23.15
CA PRO A 289 3.03 -0.96 -22.90
C PRO A 289 3.26 -1.07 -21.39
N SER A 290 3.48 -2.31 -20.93
CA SER A 290 4.08 -2.60 -19.65
C SER A 290 5.53 -2.10 -19.66
N ARG A 291 5.97 -1.40 -18.61
CA ARG A 291 7.35 -0.90 -18.53
C ARG A 291 8.21 -1.86 -17.71
N ARG A 292 9.41 -2.18 -18.21
CA ARG A 292 10.43 -2.92 -17.46
C ARG A 292 11.27 -1.92 -16.65
N LEU A 293 11.53 -2.22 -15.38
CA LEU A 293 12.59 -1.54 -14.63
C LEU A 293 13.91 -2.13 -15.14
N GLY A 294 14.77 -1.27 -15.71
CA GLY A 294 16.09 -1.66 -16.21
C GLY A 294 17.12 -1.75 -15.09
#